data_AF-A0A1B6FUX4-F1
#
_entry.id   AF-A0A1B6FUX4-F1
#
_cell.length_a   1.000
_cell.length_b   1.000
_cell.length_c   1.000
_cell.angle_alpha   90.00
_cell.angle_beta   90.00
_cell.angle_gamma   90.00
#
_symmetry.space_group_name_H-M   'P 1'
#
loop_
_entity.id
_entity.type
_entity.pdbx_description
1 polymer ?
#
loop_
_entity_poly.entity_id
_entity_poly.type
_entity_poly.pdbx_seq_one_letter_code
_entity_poly.pdbx_strand_id
1 'polypeptide(L)'
;EVLRHVDNNSNDYMWVLFVPDDVFAIPENLRHYVFGLNYKDPYYFGHSAFFWNEYYNIAQAGYVLSKGSIKTLITRFSTSESCIASGKYWKNEDYYLGKYLAELGVLPTDTRDKLGRGRFHLYTISQLVV
;
A
#
# COMPACT_ATOMS: atom_id res chain seq x y z
N GLU A 1 -6.68 -2.06 -12.78
CA GLU A 1 -6.07 -2.89 -13.84
C GLU A 1 -4.78 -3.56 -13.36
N VAL A 2 -3.79 -2.78 -12.87
CA VAL A 2 -2.52 -3.30 -12.32
C VAL A 2 -2.73 -4.45 -11.32
N LEU A 3 -3.62 -4.29 -10.33
CA LEU A 3 -3.89 -5.34 -9.34
C LEU A 3 -4.38 -6.64 -9.97
N ARG A 4 -5.24 -6.57 -11.01
CA ARG A 4 -5.70 -7.77 -11.73
C ARG A 4 -4.59 -8.39 -12.56
N HIS A 5 -3.73 -7.58 -13.16
CA HIS A 5 -2.58 -8.07 -13.90
C HIS A 5 -1.64 -8.87 -12.97
N VAL A 6 -1.33 -8.34 -11.78
CA VAL A 6 -0.54 -9.03 -10.77
C VAL A 6 -1.22 -10.34 -10.34
N ASP A 7 -2.54 -10.29 -10.09
CA ASP A 7 -3.31 -11.46 -9.67
C ASP A 7 -3.37 -12.58 -10.71
N ASN A 8 -3.50 -12.23 -12.00
CA ASN A 8 -3.63 -13.20 -13.08
C ASN A 8 -2.29 -13.78 -13.54
N ASN A 9 -1.20 -12.99 -13.49
CA ASN A 9 0.09 -13.40 -14.07
C ASN A 9 1.08 -13.94 -13.03
N SER A 10 0.83 -13.72 -11.74
CA SER A 10 1.78 -14.09 -10.69
C SER A 10 1.09 -14.81 -9.53
N ASN A 11 0.59 -16.03 -9.73
CA ASN A 11 -0.12 -16.75 -8.66
C ASN A 11 0.69 -16.97 -7.36
N ASP A 12 2.02 -16.83 -7.41
CA ASP A 12 2.93 -17.05 -6.28
C ASP A 12 3.38 -15.78 -5.52
N TYR A 13 2.82 -14.60 -5.80
CA TYR A 13 3.14 -13.44 -4.95
C TYR A 13 2.53 -13.59 -3.55
N MET A 14 3.27 -13.11 -2.56
CA MET A 14 2.81 -12.96 -1.17
C MET A 14 2.59 -11.50 -0.82
N TRP A 15 3.52 -10.64 -1.25
CA TRP A 15 3.56 -9.21 -0.96
C TRP A 15 3.92 -8.47 -2.23
N VAL A 16 3.30 -7.32 -2.46
CA VAL A 16 3.58 -6.47 -3.62
C VAL A 16 3.96 -5.09 -3.12
N LEU A 17 5.17 -4.67 -3.48
CA LEU A 17 5.70 -3.34 -3.21
C LEU A 17 5.41 -2.44 -4.41
N PHE A 18 4.71 -1.34 -4.18
CA PHE A 18 4.46 -0.28 -5.15
C PHE A 18 5.36 0.90 -4.79
N VAL A 19 6.25 1.28 -5.70
CA VAL A 19 7.19 2.39 -5.52
C VAL A 19 7.30 3.17 -6.82
N PRO A 20 7.51 4.50 -6.75
CA PRO A 20 7.97 5.30 -7.87
C PRO A 20 9.32 4.81 -8.43
N ASP A 21 9.65 5.22 -9.65
CA ASP A 21 10.89 4.89 -10.35
C ASP A 21 12.13 5.62 -9.80
N ASP A 22 11.93 6.63 -8.96
CA ASP A 22 12.97 7.41 -8.27
C ASP A 22 13.17 7.02 -6.79
N VAL A 23 12.56 5.91 -6.34
CA VAL A 23 12.70 5.41 -4.96
C VAL A 23 13.71 4.26 -4.88
N PHE A 24 14.61 4.37 -3.91
CA PHE A 24 15.50 3.27 -3.52
C PHE A 24 14.82 2.34 -2.51
N ALA A 25 14.67 1.06 -2.87
CA ALA A 25 14.10 0.04 -2.01
C ALA A 25 15.13 -1.04 -1.65
N ILE A 26 15.12 -1.50 -0.40
CA ILE A 26 15.92 -2.64 0.08
C ILE A 26 14.94 -3.80 0.37
N PRO A 27 14.72 -4.74 -0.57
CA PRO A 27 13.75 -5.83 -0.41
C PRO A 27 14.00 -6.72 0.82
N GLU A 28 15.26 -6.88 1.24
CA GLU A 28 15.64 -7.65 2.42
C GLU A 28 15.05 -7.07 3.71
N ASN A 29 14.98 -5.74 3.82
CA ASN A 29 14.37 -5.05 4.96
C ASN A 29 12.86 -5.29 4.99
N LEU A 30 12.21 -5.25 3.82
CA LEU A 30 10.79 -5.58 3.71
C LEU A 30 10.53 -7.04 4.09
N ARG A 31 11.34 -7.98 3.56
CA ARG A 31 11.25 -9.41 3.87
C ARG A 31 11.38 -9.67 5.37
N HIS A 32 12.30 -8.99 6.04
CA HIS A 32 12.45 -9.08 7.49
C HIS A 32 11.23 -8.52 8.23
N TYR A 33 10.68 -7.39 7.80
CA TYR A 33 9.50 -6.78 8.44
C TYR A 33 8.26 -7.70 8.38
N VAL A 34 8.05 -8.38 7.25
CA VAL A 34 6.87 -9.24 7.06
C VAL A 34 7.08 -10.71 7.47
N PHE A 35 8.26 -11.07 8.00
CA PHE A 35 8.70 -12.47 8.19
C PHE A 35 7.79 -13.34 9.08
N GLY A 36 6.93 -12.76 9.91
CA GLY A 36 5.97 -13.50 10.74
C GLY A 36 4.50 -13.29 10.38
N LEU A 37 4.22 -12.52 9.33
CA LEU A 37 2.85 -12.14 8.97
C LEU A 37 2.27 -13.11 7.95
N ASN A 38 1.01 -13.49 8.15
CA ASN A 38 0.29 -14.29 7.18
C ASN A 38 -0.15 -13.42 6.00
N TYR A 39 0.56 -13.53 4.88
CA TYR A 39 0.30 -12.74 3.66
C TYR A 39 -1.12 -12.86 3.08
N LYS A 40 -1.91 -13.85 3.53
CA LYS A 40 -3.33 -13.98 3.16
C LYS A 40 -4.25 -13.04 3.93
N ASP A 41 -3.81 -12.53 5.08
CA ASP A 41 -4.53 -11.52 5.83
C ASP A 41 -4.35 -10.14 5.17
N PRO A 42 -5.34 -9.24 5.25
CA PRO A 42 -5.30 -7.98 4.53
C PRO A 42 -4.44 -6.95 5.27
N TYR A 43 -3.22 -6.75 4.78
CA TYR A 43 -2.28 -5.76 5.29
C TYR A 43 -2.05 -4.64 4.28
N TYR A 44 -1.91 -3.42 4.82
CA TYR A 44 -1.57 -2.22 4.07
C TYR A 44 -0.47 -1.45 4.80
N PHE A 45 0.74 -1.46 4.25
CA PHE A 45 1.93 -0.87 4.86
C PHE A 45 2.45 0.29 4.03
N GLY A 46 3.01 1.30 4.68
CA GLY A 46 3.62 2.45 4.02
C GLY A 46 3.88 3.59 4.99
N HIS A 47 3.95 4.80 4.44
CA HIS A 47 3.99 6.04 5.21
C HIS A 47 2.58 6.57 5.42
N SER A 48 2.00 6.31 6.60
CA SER A 48 0.61 6.69 6.91
C SER A 48 0.45 8.20 7.09
N ALA A 49 -0.59 8.75 6.47
CA ALA A 49 -1.05 10.13 6.60
C ALA A 49 -2.56 10.17 6.79
N PHE A 50 -3.07 11.30 7.28
CA PHE A 50 -4.49 11.53 7.53
C PHE A 50 -5.00 12.70 6.70
N PHE A 51 -6.03 12.46 5.89
CA PHE A 51 -6.67 13.48 5.06
C PHE A 51 -8.15 13.16 4.91
N TRP A 52 -9.02 14.17 4.93
CA TRP A 52 -10.48 14.02 4.75
C TRP A 52 -11.12 12.86 5.52
N ASN A 53 -10.74 12.71 6.79
CA ASN A 53 -11.26 11.68 7.68
C ASN A 53 -10.86 10.24 7.33
N GLU A 54 -9.82 10.05 6.51
CA GLU A 54 -9.28 8.74 6.15
C GLU A 54 -7.78 8.68 6.43
N TYR A 55 -7.33 7.51 6.89
CA TYR A 55 -5.90 7.16 6.92
C TYR A 55 -5.52 6.48 5.61
N TYR A 56 -4.42 6.90 5.00
CA TYR A 56 -3.88 6.31 3.78
C TYR A 56 -2.35 6.30 3.80
N ASN A 57 -1.71 5.48 2.96
CA ASN A 57 -0.26 5.54 2.77
C ASN A 57 0.07 6.42 1.57
N ILE A 58 1.03 7.34 1.72
CA ILE A 58 1.45 8.25 0.65
C ILE A 58 2.23 7.49 -0.42
N ALA A 59 1.81 7.57 -1.69
CA ALA A 59 2.42 6.81 -2.79
C ALA A 59 3.90 7.16 -3.03
N GLN A 60 4.30 8.42 -2.83
CA GLN A 60 5.69 8.85 -3.04
C GLN A 60 6.69 8.19 -2.08
N ALA A 61 6.24 7.73 -0.90
CA ALA A 61 7.10 6.97 0.02
C ALA A 61 7.17 5.47 -0.31
N GLY A 62 6.34 5.01 -1.25
CA GLY A 62 6.04 3.61 -1.49
C GLY A 62 5.07 3.00 -0.47
N TYR A 63 4.40 1.93 -0.90
CA TYR A 63 3.50 1.16 -0.05
C TYR A 63 3.51 -0.32 -0.43
N VAL A 64 3.08 -1.18 0.51
CA VAL A 64 3.00 -2.62 0.32
C VAL A 64 1.58 -3.10 0.58
N LEU A 65 1.09 -3.94 -0.32
CA LEU A 65 -0.15 -4.68 -0.15
C LEU A 65 0.16 -6.18 -0.01
N SER A 66 -0.48 -6.82 0.96
CA SER A 66 -0.50 -8.29 1.02
C SER A 66 -1.40 -8.87 -0.06
N LYS A 67 -1.27 -10.19 -0.29
CA LYS A 67 -2.21 -10.93 -1.13
C LYS A 67 -3.65 -10.81 -0.64
N GLY A 68 -3.86 -10.83 0.67
CA GLY A 68 -5.17 -10.57 1.28
C GLY A 68 -5.77 -9.26 0.81
N SER A 69 -5.04 -8.15 0.92
CA SER A 69 -5.52 -6.82 0.54
C SER A 69 -5.82 -6.72 -0.96
N ILE A 70 -4.98 -7.31 -1.80
CA ILE A 70 -5.18 -7.31 -3.26
C ILE A 70 -6.45 -8.09 -3.61
N LYS A 71 -6.65 -9.28 -3.03
CA LYS A 71 -7.87 -10.07 -3.25
C LYS A 71 -9.12 -9.35 -2.78
N THR A 72 -9.08 -8.68 -1.63
CA THR A 72 -10.19 -7.89 -1.09
C THR A 72 -10.57 -6.74 -2.03
N LEU A 73 -9.58 -5.99 -2.54
CA LEU A 73 -9.81 -4.91 -3.52
C LEU A 73 -10.35 -5.43 -4.86
N ILE A 74 -9.80 -6.52 -5.40
CA ILE A 74 -10.28 -7.12 -6.66
C ILE A 74 -11.72 -7.58 -6.52
N THR A 75 -12.08 -8.15 -5.36
CA THR A 75 -13.45 -8.59 -5.08
C THR A 75 -14.41 -7.40 -5.01
N ARG A 76 -14.02 -6.32 -4.33
CA ARG A 76 -14.80 -5.07 -4.24
C ARG A 76 -14.99 -4.38 -5.60
N PHE A 77 -13.98 -4.48 -6.47
CA PHE A 77 -13.95 -3.87 -7.80
C PHE A 77 -13.84 -4.95 -8.88
N SER A 78 -14.82 -5.86 -8.89
CA SER A 78 -14.88 -7.02 -9.79
C SER A 78 -15.09 -6.65 -11.27
N THR A 79 -15.60 -5.45 -11.57
CA THR A 79 -15.76 -4.93 -12.94
C THR A 79 -15.15 -3.53 -13.08
N SER A 80 -14.87 -3.12 -14.32
CA SER A 80 -14.36 -1.75 -14.58
C SER A 80 -15.44 -0.72 -14.24
N GLU A 81 -16.71 -1.06 -14.47
CA GLU A 81 -17.87 -0.23 -14.20
C GLU A 81 -18.00 0.05 -12.70
N SER A 82 -17.82 -0.95 -11.83
CA SER A 82 -17.90 -0.75 -10.38
C SER A 82 -16.76 0.12 -9.84
N CYS A 83 -15.58 0.06 -10.48
CA CYS A 83 -14.44 0.93 -10.20
C CYS A 83 -14.64 2.37 -10.72
N ILE A 84 -15.35 2.57 -11.83
CA ILE A 84 -15.63 3.91 -12.37
C ILE A 84 -16.74 4.58 -11.56
N ALA A 85 -17.79 3.82 -11.22
CA ALA A 85 -18.94 4.29 -10.46
C ALA A 85 -18.57 4.74 -9.04
N SER A 86 -17.46 4.25 -8.48
CA SER A 86 -16.98 4.68 -7.15
C SER A 86 -16.43 6.11 -7.15
N GLY A 87 -16.24 6.71 -8.33
CA GLY A 87 -15.84 8.10 -8.52
C GLY A 87 -14.32 8.29 -8.73
N LYS A 88 -13.97 9.29 -9.55
CA LYS A 88 -12.59 9.74 -9.79
C LYS A 88 -12.56 11.25 -9.69
N TYR A 89 -12.46 11.79 -8.48
CA TYR A 89 -12.66 13.24 -8.31
C TYR A 89 -11.35 14.03 -8.33
N TRP A 90 -10.18 13.44 -8.07
CA TRP A 90 -8.92 14.20 -8.06
C TRP A 90 -7.68 13.33 -8.29
N LYS A 91 -6.53 13.95 -8.62
CA LYS A 91 -5.20 13.33 -8.78
C LYS A 91 -4.60 12.80 -7.45
N ASN A 92 -5.42 12.19 -6.59
CA ASN A 92 -5.02 11.66 -5.28
C ASN A 92 -5.27 10.14 -5.24
N GLU A 93 -4.56 9.41 -6.10
CA GLU A 93 -4.74 7.95 -6.25
C GLU A 93 -4.53 7.21 -4.93
N ASP A 94 -3.49 7.59 -4.18
CA ASP A 94 -3.11 7.01 -2.90
C ASP A 94 -4.19 7.20 -1.81
N TYR A 95 -4.79 8.39 -1.76
CA TYR A 95 -5.94 8.65 -0.91
C TYR A 95 -7.12 7.74 -1.25
N TYR A 96 -7.48 7.60 -2.54
CA TYR A 96 -8.61 6.73 -2.93
C TYR A 96 -8.34 5.26 -2.62
N LEU A 97 -7.10 4.81 -2.82
CA LEU A 97 -6.69 3.47 -2.39
C LEU A 97 -6.92 3.29 -0.88
N GLY A 98 -6.45 4.24 -0.07
CA GLY A 98 -6.67 4.22 1.38
C GLY A 98 -8.14 4.22 1.77
N LYS A 99 -8.94 5.11 1.18
CA LYS A 99 -10.39 5.21 1.40
C LYS A 99 -11.10 3.88 1.13
N TYR A 100 -10.87 3.26 -0.03
CA TYR A 100 -11.56 2.01 -0.36
C TYR A 100 -11.04 0.81 0.44
N LEU A 101 -9.77 0.82 0.84
CA LEU A 101 -9.26 -0.16 1.80
C LEU A 101 -9.93 0.01 3.17
N ALA A 102 -10.13 1.25 3.63
CA ALA A 102 -10.81 1.55 4.89
C ALA A 102 -12.29 1.10 4.87
N GLU A 103 -13.02 1.29 3.77
CA GLU A 103 -14.38 0.75 3.56
C GLU A 103 -14.43 -0.79 3.71
N LEU A 104 -13.30 -1.46 3.49
CA LEU A 104 -13.14 -2.92 3.57
C LEU A 104 -12.51 -3.37 4.91
N GLY A 105 -12.34 -2.46 5.87
CA GLY A 105 -11.73 -2.73 7.17
C GLY A 105 -10.21 -2.88 7.14
N VAL A 106 -9.56 -2.48 6.05
CA VAL A 106 -8.10 -2.55 5.87
C VAL A 106 -7.50 -1.17 6.06
N LEU A 107 -6.83 -0.95 7.18
CA LEU A 107 -6.24 0.35 7.53
C LEU A 107 -4.72 0.33 7.40
N PRO A 108 -4.08 1.48 7.13
CA PRO A 108 -2.63 1.61 7.22
C PRO A 108 -2.13 1.17 8.61
N THR A 109 -1.18 0.23 8.63
CA THR A 109 -0.50 -0.16 9.88
C THR A 109 0.67 0.77 10.15
N ASP A 110 0.94 1.08 11.42
CA ASP A 110 2.16 1.79 11.80
C ASP A 110 3.40 0.94 11.48
N THR A 111 4.23 1.42 10.56
CA THR A 111 5.41 0.73 10.08
C THR A 111 6.70 1.17 10.77
N ARG A 112 6.62 2.04 11.78
CA ARG A 112 7.79 2.51 12.52
C ARG A 112 8.38 1.40 13.40
N ASP A 113 9.68 1.49 13.68
CA ASP A 113 10.30 0.56 14.61
C ASP A 113 10.04 0.95 16.07
N LYS A 114 10.59 0.18 17.00
CA LYS A 114 10.42 0.40 18.45
C LYS A 114 10.96 1.75 18.93
N LEU A 115 11.82 2.39 18.14
CA LEU A 115 12.39 3.71 18.41
C LEU A 115 11.64 4.82 17.65
N GLY A 116 10.54 4.49 16.97
CA GLY A 116 9.75 5.44 16.19
C GLY A 116 10.33 5.78 14.82
N ARG A 117 11.36 5.06 14.34
CA ARG A 117 12.00 5.34 13.05
C ARG A 117 11.20 4.73 11.90
N GLY A 118 10.97 5.50 10.85
CA GLY A 118 10.22 5.08 9.67
C GLY A 118 10.91 3.99 8.85
N ARG A 119 10.11 3.23 8.08
CA ARG A 119 10.58 2.32 7.01
C ARG A 119 10.31 2.86 5.61
N PHE A 120 9.31 3.73 5.48
CA PHE A 120 8.87 4.36 4.25
C PHE A 120 9.06 5.87 4.42
N HIS A 121 9.87 6.46 3.55
CA HIS A 121 10.35 7.84 3.70
C HIS A 121 9.93 8.68 2.51
N LEU A 122 9.40 9.89 2.79
CA LEU A 122 9.11 10.90 1.77
C LEU A 122 10.33 11.74 1.38
N TYR A 123 11.38 11.65 2.19
CA TYR A 123 12.54 12.51 2.13
C TYR A 123 13.72 11.74 1.56
N THR A 124 14.52 12.45 0.77
CA THR A 124 15.81 11.96 0.28
C THR A 124 16.75 11.65 1.46
N ILE A 125 17.76 10.82 1.21
CA ILE A 125 18.79 10.50 2.23
C ILE A 125 19.39 11.79 2.80
N SER A 126 19.71 12.78 1.95
CA SER A 126 20.26 14.07 2.38
C SER A 126 19.37 14.83 3.35
N GLN A 127 18.05 14.71 3.22
CA GLN A 127 17.08 15.33 4.11
C GLN A 127 16.87 14.55 5.42
N LEU A 128 17.25 13.27 5.46
CA LEU A 128 17.13 12.40 6.65
C LEU A 128 18.38 12.40 7.55
N VAL A 129 19.51 12.92 7.05
CA VAL A 129 20.81 12.93 7.75
C VAL A 129 21.05 14.23 8.55
N VAL A 130 20.06 15.14 8.57
CA VAL A 130 20.06 16.36 9.40
C VAL A 130 19.49 16.06 10.78
#